data_AF-A0A3A0A015-F1
#
_entry.id   AF-A0A3A0A015-F1
#
_cell.length_a   1.000
_cell.length_b   1.000
_cell.length_c   1.000
_cell.angle_alpha   90.00
_cell.angle_beta   90.00
_cell.angle_gamma   90.00
#
_symmetry.space_group_name_H-M   'P 1'
#
loop_
_entity.id
_entity.type
_entity.pdbx_description
1 polymer ?
#
loop_
_entity_poly.entity_id
_entity_poly.type
_entity_poly.pdbx_seq_one_letter_code
_entity_poly.pdbx_strand_id
1 'polypeptide(L)'
;MALPQSYTLPVAYGMIGPQLIQAGAFAYDVFAQVYAEAGRPLSEAQQTILRVGSEEPIVFDHANAYFLLNLLWALGLTNNNRILREGALIANSGGQVDRFASTGGWSLAAKAFSQLYSSAALVVLSEAQQARVEEAAAAIYRPCCNNPTSFPDCNHGMAMLGLLQLLAAQGVDTDTLFETAKLVNHFWYPSQSQELALYYQAQRGQDFAAIPAREAVSAERFSSDGFDQVHNWLAVN
;
A
#
# COMPACT_ATOMS: atom_id res chain seq x y z
N MET A 1 -6.51 -22.65 11.61
CA MET A 1 -6.45 -21.21 11.28
C MET A 1 -5.76 -21.04 9.94
N ALA A 2 -6.44 -20.59 8.89
CA ALA A 2 -5.84 -20.42 7.57
C ALA A 2 -5.96 -18.96 7.14
N LEU A 3 -4.82 -18.33 6.88
CA LEU A 3 -4.78 -17.04 6.20
C LEU A 3 -5.21 -17.22 4.74
N PRO A 4 -5.86 -16.22 4.13
CA PRO A 4 -6.31 -16.33 2.74
C PRO A 4 -5.11 -16.46 1.79
N GLN A 5 -5.24 -17.35 0.79
CA GLN A 5 -4.25 -17.55 -0.27
C GLN A 5 -4.30 -16.44 -1.33
N SER A 6 -5.49 -15.85 -1.52
CA SER A 6 -5.71 -14.72 -2.42
C SER A 6 -6.85 -13.84 -1.89
N TYR A 7 -6.91 -12.60 -2.39
CA TYR A 7 -7.99 -11.66 -2.10
C TYR A 7 -8.31 -10.85 -3.35
N THR A 8 -9.58 -10.83 -3.77
CA THR A 8 -10.04 -9.97 -4.87
C THR A 8 -10.52 -8.65 -4.29
N LEU A 9 -9.90 -7.55 -4.71
CA LEU A 9 -10.28 -6.22 -4.31
C LEU A 9 -11.59 -5.82 -5.00
N PRO A 10 -12.40 -4.94 -4.38
CA PRO A 10 -13.64 -4.43 -4.98
C PRO A 10 -13.38 -3.35 -6.06
N VAL A 11 -12.23 -3.41 -6.73
CA VAL A 11 -11.77 -2.41 -7.71
C VAL A 11 -10.94 -3.05 -8.82
N ALA A 12 -10.90 -2.38 -9.98
CA ALA A 12 -10.10 -2.78 -11.13
C ALA A 12 -8.87 -1.88 -11.31
N TYR A 13 -7.93 -2.29 -12.17
CA TYR A 13 -6.77 -1.48 -12.54
C TYR A 13 -7.17 -0.26 -13.38
N GLY A 14 -8.15 -0.38 -14.25
CA GLY A 14 -8.46 0.61 -15.27
C GLY A 14 -7.22 0.99 -16.07
N MET A 15 -6.98 2.30 -16.20
CA MET A 15 -5.87 2.87 -16.96
C MET A 15 -4.64 3.24 -16.10
N ILE A 16 -4.54 2.80 -14.85
CA ILE A 16 -3.48 3.28 -13.94
C ILE A 16 -2.07 2.99 -14.47
N GLY A 17 -1.84 1.84 -15.10
CA GLY A 17 -0.53 1.48 -15.65
C GLY A 17 -0.07 2.45 -16.75
N PRO A 18 -0.86 2.60 -17.84
CA PRO A 18 -0.53 3.55 -18.90
C PRO A 18 -0.39 4.99 -18.39
N GLN A 19 -1.26 5.42 -17.48
CA GLN A 19 -1.21 6.76 -16.90
C GLN A 19 0.05 6.99 -16.06
N LEU A 20 0.51 6.00 -15.31
CA LEU A 20 1.76 6.08 -14.55
C LEU A 20 2.98 6.21 -15.46
N ILE A 21 3.03 5.43 -16.56
CA ILE A 21 4.09 5.56 -17.56
C ILE A 21 4.05 6.95 -18.19
N GLN A 22 2.87 7.42 -18.59
CA GLN A 22 2.69 8.75 -19.18
C GLN A 22 3.09 9.88 -18.22
N ALA A 23 2.76 9.74 -16.94
CA ALA A 23 3.16 10.69 -15.90
C ALA A 23 4.68 10.69 -15.66
N GLY A 24 5.39 9.64 -16.09
CA GLY A 24 6.82 9.45 -15.87
C GLY A 24 7.14 8.83 -14.51
N ALA A 25 6.16 8.18 -13.88
CA ALA A 25 6.35 7.47 -12.61
C ALA A 25 7.34 6.33 -12.75
N PHE A 26 7.37 5.68 -13.90
CA PHE A 26 8.47 4.79 -14.29
C PHE A 26 8.57 4.71 -15.81
N ALA A 27 9.76 4.38 -16.31
CA ALA A 27 9.93 3.94 -17.69
C ALA A 27 9.63 2.43 -17.80
N TYR A 28 8.78 2.03 -18.75
CA TYR A 28 8.36 0.63 -18.89
C TYR A 28 9.54 -0.33 -19.03
N ASP A 29 10.49 -0.05 -19.93
CA ASP A 29 11.62 -0.94 -20.19
C ASP A 29 12.53 -1.09 -18.97
N VAL A 30 12.78 0.01 -18.24
CA VAL A 30 13.55 -0.02 -16.98
C VAL A 30 12.82 -0.83 -15.91
N PHE A 31 11.52 -0.61 -15.76
CA PHE A 31 10.70 -1.36 -14.81
C PHE A 31 10.72 -2.86 -15.14
N ALA A 32 10.51 -3.24 -16.39
CA ALA A 32 10.54 -4.62 -16.84
C ALA A 32 11.92 -5.28 -16.65
N GLN A 33 13.00 -4.53 -16.95
CA GLN A 33 14.37 -4.99 -16.78
C GLN A 33 14.69 -5.30 -15.30
N VAL A 34 14.32 -4.44 -14.37
CA VAL A 34 14.54 -4.65 -12.93
C VAL A 34 13.85 -5.94 -12.44
N TYR A 35 12.65 -6.23 -12.93
CA TYR A 35 11.95 -7.48 -12.61
C TYR A 35 12.64 -8.72 -13.20
N ALA A 36 13.14 -8.62 -14.43
CA ALA A 36 13.89 -9.70 -15.06
C ALA A 36 15.21 -9.98 -14.32
N GLU A 37 15.96 -8.95 -13.96
CA GLU A 37 17.22 -9.04 -13.21
C GLU A 37 17.02 -9.59 -11.79
N ALA A 38 15.86 -9.32 -11.18
CA ALA A 38 15.46 -9.90 -9.89
C ALA A 38 15.01 -11.38 -9.98
N GLY A 39 15.07 -12.00 -11.16
CA GLY A 39 14.67 -13.39 -11.39
C GLY A 39 13.15 -13.61 -11.37
N ARG A 40 12.36 -12.55 -11.56
CA ARG A 40 10.90 -12.57 -11.51
C ARG A 40 10.33 -11.65 -12.60
N PRO A 41 10.55 -12.00 -13.90
CA PRO A 41 10.13 -11.17 -15.03
C PRO A 41 8.62 -10.94 -15.04
N LEU A 42 8.20 -9.80 -15.61
CA LEU A 42 6.78 -9.47 -15.70
C LEU A 42 6.01 -10.50 -16.53
N SER A 43 4.90 -11.00 -15.97
CA SER A 43 3.97 -11.85 -16.71
C SER A 43 3.28 -11.08 -17.84
N GLU A 44 2.72 -11.78 -18.82
CA GLU A 44 1.95 -11.15 -19.90
C GLU A 44 0.79 -10.29 -19.36
N ALA A 45 0.11 -10.76 -18.32
CA ALA A 45 -0.94 -10.01 -17.63
C ALA A 45 -0.39 -8.72 -17.01
N GLN A 46 0.74 -8.77 -16.29
CA GLN A 46 1.38 -7.57 -15.72
C GLN A 46 1.82 -6.59 -16.80
N GLN A 47 2.39 -7.08 -17.90
CA GLN A 47 2.77 -6.22 -19.03
C GLN A 47 1.54 -5.56 -19.69
N THR A 48 0.40 -6.27 -19.74
CA THR A 48 -0.88 -5.74 -20.24
C THR A 48 -1.43 -4.66 -19.33
N ILE A 49 -1.45 -4.90 -18.01
CA ILE A 49 -1.84 -3.91 -16.99
C ILE A 49 -1.02 -2.63 -17.14
N LEU A 50 0.29 -2.75 -17.35
CA LEU A 50 1.17 -1.58 -17.47
C LEU A 50 1.01 -0.83 -18.81
N ARG A 51 0.88 -1.53 -19.94
CA ARG A 51 0.93 -0.90 -21.28
C ARG A 51 -0.43 -0.54 -21.86
N VAL A 52 -1.47 -1.28 -21.50
CA VAL A 52 -2.82 -1.16 -22.09
C VAL A 52 -3.84 -0.76 -21.04
N GLY A 53 -3.70 -1.23 -19.81
CA GLY A 53 -4.73 -1.14 -18.77
C GLY A 53 -5.53 -2.44 -18.65
N SER A 54 -6.41 -2.53 -17.66
CA SER A 54 -7.25 -3.70 -17.41
C SER A 54 -8.48 -3.37 -16.57
N GLU A 55 -9.67 -3.75 -17.04
CA GLU A 55 -10.92 -3.66 -16.28
C GLU A 55 -11.14 -4.89 -15.37
N GLU A 56 -10.22 -5.86 -15.38
CA GLU A 56 -10.27 -6.99 -14.46
C GLU A 56 -10.06 -6.53 -13.01
N PRO A 57 -10.79 -7.12 -12.04
CA PRO A 57 -10.54 -6.87 -10.63
C PRO A 57 -9.10 -7.13 -10.23
N ILE A 58 -8.56 -6.31 -9.34
CA ILE A 58 -7.23 -6.54 -8.77
C ILE A 58 -7.32 -7.74 -7.83
N VAL A 59 -6.56 -8.79 -8.12
CA VAL A 59 -6.41 -9.95 -7.23
C VAL A 59 -5.03 -9.86 -6.57
N PHE A 60 -4.99 -9.87 -5.24
CA PHE A 60 -3.76 -10.00 -4.47
C PHE A 60 -3.49 -11.46 -4.12
N ASP A 61 -2.24 -11.89 -4.30
CA ASP A 61 -1.71 -13.14 -3.79
C ASP A 61 -0.20 -12.99 -3.49
N HIS A 62 0.43 -14.03 -2.96
CA HIS A 62 1.88 -13.98 -2.67
C HIS A 62 2.76 -13.91 -3.93
N ALA A 63 2.27 -14.36 -5.09
CA ALA A 63 3.04 -14.35 -6.32
C ALA A 63 3.12 -12.94 -6.94
N ASN A 64 2.09 -12.11 -6.75
CA ASN A 64 2.02 -10.77 -7.31
C ASN A 64 2.18 -9.63 -6.28
N ALA A 65 2.25 -9.92 -4.99
CA ALA A 65 2.39 -8.92 -3.92
C ALA A 65 3.52 -7.91 -4.17
N TYR A 66 4.65 -8.37 -4.72
CA TYR A 66 5.78 -7.50 -5.07
C TYR A 66 5.49 -6.58 -6.27
N PHE A 67 4.78 -7.07 -7.28
CA PHE A 67 4.31 -6.26 -8.40
C PHE A 67 3.35 -5.17 -7.94
N LEU A 68 2.35 -5.55 -7.14
CA LEU A 68 1.33 -4.64 -6.64
C LEU A 68 1.92 -3.61 -5.67
N LEU A 69 2.88 -3.99 -4.83
CA LEU A 69 3.62 -3.05 -3.99
C LEU A 69 4.23 -1.91 -4.82
N ASN A 70 4.98 -2.23 -5.88
CA ASN A 70 5.66 -1.22 -6.69
C ASN A 70 4.69 -0.40 -7.55
N LEU A 71 3.65 -1.02 -8.11
CA LEU A 71 2.62 -0.31 -8.88
C LEU A 71 1.87 0.71 -7.99
N LEU A 72 1.46 0.29 -6.80
CA LEU A 72 0.72 1.12 -5.86
C LEU A 72 1.64 2.16 -5.19
N TRP A 73 2.92 1.85 -4.99
CA TRP A 73 3.92 2.83 -4.57
C TRP A 73 4.05 3.95 -5.61
N ALA A 74 4.22 3.59 -6.90
CA ALA A 74 4.26 4.57 -7.99
C ALA A 74 3.00 5.44 -8.01
N LEU A 75 1.81 4.83 -7.84
CA LEU A 75 0.54 5.54 -7.73
C LEU A 75 0.50 6.50 -6.55
N GLY A 76 0.81 6.02 -5.35
CA GLY A 76 0.79 6.84 -4.14
C GLY A 76 1.74 8.03 -4.23
N LEU A 77 2.95 7.82 -4.77
CA LEU A 77 3.98 8.85 -4.93
C LEU A 77 3.59 9.92 -5.95
N THR A 78 2.95 9.51 -7.06
CA THR A 78 2.73 10.36 -8.23
C THR A 78 1.39 11.07 -8.19
N ASN A 79 0.36 10.44 -7.61
CA ASN A 79 -0.97 11.01 -7.58
C ASN A 79 -1.01 12.27 -6.72
N ASN A 80 -1.60 13.33 -7.25
CA ASN A 80 -1.77 14.58 -6.52
C ASN A 80 -2.73 14.35 -5.35
N ASN A 81 -2.21 14.45 -4.14
CA ASN A 81 -2.97 14.29 -2.92
C ASN A 81 -2.50 15.26 -1.84
N ARG A 82 -3.45 15.85 -1.10
CA ARG A 82 -3.13 16.80 -0.02
C ARG A 82 -2.38 16.17 1.15
N ILE A 83 -2.52 14.86 1.40
CA ILE A 83 -1.70 14.13 2.38
C ILE A 83 -0.20 14.29 2.07
N LEU A 84 0.18 14.31 0.78
CA LEU A 84 1.57 14.50 0.37
C LEU A 84 2.00 15.96 0.31
N ARG A 85 1.09 16.91 0.09
CA ARG A 85 1.46 18.33 -0.04
C ARG A 85 1.45 19.08 1.28
N GLU A 86 0.64 18.62 2.23
CA GLU A 86 0.31 19.34 3.47
C GLU A 86 0.50 18.46 4.73
N GLY A 87 0.68 17.14 4.56
CA GLY A 87 0.70 16.19 5.67
C GLY A 87 2.07 15.98 6.33
N ALA A 88 2.13 14.93 7.16
CA ALA A 88 3.25 14.64 8.05
C ALA A 88 4.59 14.46 7.31
N LEU A 89 4.57 13.94 6.08
CA LEU A 89 5.80 13.76 5.30
C LEU A 89 6.49 15.10 5.03
N ILE A 90 5.72 16.13 4.64
CA ILE A 90 6.26 17.49 4.40
C ILE A 90 6.68 18.12 5.72
N ALA A 91 5.80 18.09 6.73
CA ALA A 91 6.06 18.69 8.04
C ALA A 91 7.36 18.14 8.69
N ASN A 92 7.62 16.84 8.51
CA ASN A 92 8.79 16.17 9.04
C ASN A 92 9.96 16.09 8.04
N SER A 93 9.88 16.72 6.86
CA SER A 93 10.96 16.63 5.85
C SER A 93 12.12 17.59 6.11
N GLY A 94 11.88 18.69 6.82
CA GLY A 94 12.84 19.81 6.89
C GLY A 94 13.15 20.42 5.51
N GLY A 95 12.22 20.33 4.55
CA GLY A 95 12.40 20.76 3.17
C GLY A 95 13.05 19.74 2.23
N GLN A 96 13.47 18.57 2.74
CA GLN A 96 14.11 17.50 1.98
C GLN A 96 13.20 16.28 1.90
N VAL A 97 12.16 16.38 1.07
CA VAL A 97 11.12 15.36 0.92
C VAL A 97 11.66 14.07 0.33
N ASP A 98 12.72 14.15 -0.48
CA ASP A 98 13.42 13.05 -1.14
C ASP A 98 14.27 12.20 -0.18
N ARG A 99 14.44 12.59 1.09
CA ARG A 99 15.23 11.80 2.06
C ARG A 99 14.56 10.52 2.56
N PHE A 100 13.25 10.39 2.36
CA PHE A 100 12.47 9.26 2.86
C PHE A 100 12.57 8.05 1.93
N ALA A 101 12.39 6.84 2.48
CA ALA A 101 12.47 5.62 1.69
C ALA A 101 11.37 5.53 0.63
N SER A 102 10.19 6.10 0.89
CA SER A 102 9.09 6.21 -0.08
C SER A 102 9.34 7.19 -1.23
N THR A 103 10.33 8.06 -1.11
CA THR A 103 10.58 9.13 -2.08
C THR A 103 11.93 8.90 -2.76
N GLY A 104 13.05 9.15 -2.08
CA GLY A 104 14.39 8.95 -2.64
C GLY A 104 14.73 7.48 -2.93
N GLY A 105 14.00 6.54 -2.31
CA GLY A 105 14.11 5.12 -2.64
C GLY A 105 13.49 4.74 -3.99
N TRP A 106 12.68 5.60 -4.61
CA TRP A 106 12.06 5.33 -5.90
C TRP A 106 12.99 5.74 -7.04
N SER A 107 13.78 4.78 -7.54
CA SER A 107 14.79 4.99 -8.59
C SER A 107 14.31 4.68 -10.02
N LEU A 108 13.05 4.26 -10.19
CA LEU A 108 12.52 3.82 -11.48
C LEU A 108 11.94 4.95 -12.32
N ALA A 109 11.87 6.17 -11.76
CA ALA A 109 11.24 7.33 -12.37
C ALA A 109 11.88 7.71 -13.73
N ALA A 110 11.01 8.04 -14.70
CA ALA A 110 11.46 8.58 -15.99
C ALA A 110 11.69 10.10 -15.93
N LYS A 111 11.33 10.74 -14.81
CA LYS A 111 11.45 12.18 -14.57
C LYS A 111 12.18 12.42 -13.25
N ALA A 112 12.70 13.64 -13.09
CA ALA A 112 13.26 14.07 -11.81
C ALA A 112 12.19 14.02 -10.71
N PHE A 113 12.60 13.71 -9.47
CA PHE A 113 11.71 13.60 -8.33
C PHE A 113 10.76 14.81 -8.16
N SER A 114 11.28 16.02 -8.33
CA SER A 114 10.51 17.28 -8.22
C SER A 114 9.40 17.43 -9.26
N GLN A 115 9.46 16.67 -10.36
CA GLN A 115 8.43 16.63 -11.40
C GLN A 115 7.46 15.45 -11.21
N LEU A 116 7.77 14.53 -10.29
CA LEU A 116 7.00 13.32 -10.05
C LEU A 116 6.14 13.42 -8.80
N TYR A 117 6.69 13.95 -7.71
CA TYR A 117 6.05 13.95 -6.40
C TYR A 117 4.71 14.69 -6.41
N SER A 118 3.61 13.98 -6.14
CA SER A 118 2.25 14.53 -6.07
C SER A 118 1.88 15.42 -7.28
N SER A 119 2.33 15.03 -8.48
CA SER A 119 2.32 15.91 -9.65
C SER A 119 1.19 15.66 -10.65
N ALA A 120 0.56 14.48 -10.64
CA ALA A 120 -0.43 14.09 -11.64
C ALA A 120 -1.78 13.73 -11.02
N ALA A 121 -2.88 14.08 -11.69
CA ALA A 121 -4.23 13.68 -11.29
C ALA A 121 -4.57 12.30 -11.90
N LEU A 122 -3.93 11.24 -11.40
CA LEU A 122 -4.10 9.86 -11.87
C LEU A 122 -5.45 9.29 -11.41
N VAL A 123 -5.77 9.48 -10.14
CA VAL A 123 -7.09 9.20 -9.56
C VAL A 123 -7.57 10.45 -8.84
N VAL A 124 -8.74 10.95 -9.25
CA VAL A 124 -9.33 12.18 -8.71
C VAL A 124 -10.34 11.83 -7.63
N LEU A 125 -10.17 12.40 -6.45
CA LEU A 125 -11.03 12.19 -5.29
C LEU A 125 -11.94 13.41 -5.11
N SER A 126 -13.23 13.16 -4.93
CA SER A 126 -14.14 14.14 -4.31
C SER A 126 -13.75 14.38 -2.85
N GLU A 127 -14.22 15.47 -2.26
CA GLU A 127 -13.98 15.75 -0.83
C GLU A 127 -14.43 14.62 0.10
N ALA A 128 -15.58 13.99 -0.21
CA ALA A 128 -16.05 12.85 0.55
C ALA A 128 -15.13 11.63 0.43
N GLN A 129 -14.59 11.35 -0.76
CA GLN A 129 -13.64 10.25 -0.96
C GLN A 129 -12.30 10.55 -0.30
N GLN A 130 -11.81 11.79 -0.40
CA GLN A 130 -10.59 12.23 0.27
C GLN A 130 -10.70 12.12 1.80
N ALA A 131 -11.84 12.48 2.39
CA ALA A 131 -12.08 12.32 3.83
C ALA A 131 -11.99 10.85 4.29
N ARG A 132 -12.49 9.90 3.49
CA ARG A 132 -12.34 8.45 3.79
C ARG A 132 -10.88 8.02 3.75
N VAL A 133 -10.13 8.49 2.75
CA VAL A 133 -8.69 8.19 2.63
C VAL A 133 -7.94 8.73 3.84
N GLU A 134 -8.26 9.94 4.29
CA GLU A 134 -7.61 10.57 5.46
C GLU A 134 -7.92 9.83 6.76
N GLU A 135 -9.18 9.47 6.99
CA GLU A 135 -9.59 8.68 8.14
C GLU A 135 -8.84 7.34 8.18
N ALA A 136 -8.86 6.60 7.07
CA ALA A 136 -8.19 5.32 6.97
C ALA A 136 -6.67 5.46 7.11
N ALA A 137 -6.06 6.38 6.37
CA ALA A 137 -4.62 6.57 6.35
C ALA A 137 -4.07 6.98 7.73
N ALA A 138 -4.83 7.74 8.53
CA ALA A 138 -4.44 8.14 9.88
C ALA A 138 -4.43 6.97 10.88
N ALA A 139 -5.19 5.90 10.62
CA ALA A 139 -5.37 4.79 11.54
C ALA A 139 -4.72 3.47 11.08
N ILE A 140 -4.28 3.37 9.82
CA ILE A 140 -3.63 2.17 9.27
C ILE A 140 -2.11 2.24 9.47
N TYR A 141 -1.58 1.24 10.18
CA TYR A 141 -0.18 1.02 10.49
C TYR A 141 0.37 -0.24 9.80
N ARG A 142 1.69 -0.37 9.87
CA ARG A 142 2.51 -1.45 9.32
C ARG A 142 3.61 -1.80 10.32
N PRO A 143 4.03 -3.07 10.43
CA PRO A 143 4.75 -3.56 11.60
C PRO A 143 6.23 -3.18 11.61
N CYS A 144 6.70 -2.41 10.63
CA CYS A 144 8.10 -2.00 10.51
C CYS A 144 8.38 -0.59 11.08
N CYS A 145 7.36 0.18 11.46
CA CYS A 145 7.52 1.53 12.00
C CYS A 145 6.29 2.01 12.79
N ASN A 146 6.41 3.12 13.51
CA ASN A 146 5.31 3.72 14.27
C ASN A 146 4.61 4.87 13.53
N ASN A 147 4.85 4.99 12.22
CA ASN A 147 4.24 6.02 11.39
C ASN A 147 2.97 5.47 10.72
N PRO A 148 1.82 6.17 10.81
CA PRO A 148 0.60 5.78 10.11
C PRO A 148 0.78 5.92 8.59
N THR A 149 -0.18 5.44 7.82
CA THR A 149 -0.19 5.58 6.35
C THR A 149 -0.29 7.05 5.90
N SER A 150 -0.88 7.93 6.73
CA SER A 150 -0.88 9.39 6.52
C SER A 150 0.51 10.03 6.68
N PHE A 151 1.48 9.28 7.20
CA PHE A 151 2.92 9.55 7.09
C PHE A 151 3.59 8.44 6.26
N PRO A 152 3.47 8.49 4.92
CA PRO A 152 3.95 7.44 4.02
C PRO A 152 5.47 7.55 3.80
N ASP A 153 6.30 7.38 4.83
CA ASP A 153 7.75 7.53 4.79
C ASP A 153 8.53 6.34 4.18
N CYS A 154 7.86 5.20 4.00
CA CYS A 154 8.42 4.02 3.36
C CYS A 154 7.57 3.54 2.17
N ASN A 155 8.15 2.69 1.33
CA ASN A 155 7.50 2.13 0.15
C ASN A 155 6.13 1.49 0.46
N HIS A 156 6.01 0.72 1.55
CA HIS A 156 4.75 0.11 1.96
C HIS A 156 3.71 1.12 2.42
N GLY A 157 4.13 2.16 3.15
CA GLY A 157 3.23 3.25 3.55
C GLY A 157 2.71 4.03 2.33
N MET A 158 3.60 4.32 1.38
CA MET A 158 3.22 5.00 0.14
C MET A 158 2.34 4.13 -0.76
N ALA A 159 2.63 2.82 -0.85
CA ALA A 159 1.80 1.87 -1.58
C ALA A 159 0.42 1.71 -0.95
N MET A 160 0.33 1.60 0.38
CA MET A 160 -0.95 1.58 1.08
C MET A 160 -1.74 2.87 0.81
N LEU A 161 -1.07 4.03 0.85
CA LEU A 161 -1.70 5.31 0.51
C LEU A 161 -2.21 5.31 -0.95
N GLY A 162 -1.43 4.82 -1.92
CA GLY A 162 -1.87 4.69 -3.31
C GLY A 162 -3.08 3.77 -3.47
N LEU A 163 -3.11 2.66 -2.74
CA LEU A 163 -4.24 1.73 -2.70
C LEU A 163 -5.51 2.38 -2.16
N LEU A 164 -5.42 3.08 -1.02
CA LEU A 164 -6.56 3.77 -0.42
C LEU A 164 -7.15 4.82 -1.37
N GLN A 165 -6.29 5.56 -2.09
CA GLN A 165 -6.73 6.52 -3.10
C GLN A 165 -7.46 5.83 -4.27
N LEU A 166 -6.93 4.71 -4.77
CA LEU A 166 -7.59 3.94 -5.85
C LEU A 166 -8.96 3.41 -5.43
N LEU A 167 -9.04 2.81 -4.24
CA LEU A 167 -10.28 2.28 -3.66
C LEU A 167 -11.32 3.39 -3.49
N ALA A 168 -10.94 4.49 -2.85
CA ALA A 168 -11.86 5.59 -2.60
C ALA A 168 -12.36 6.24 -3.90
N ALA A 169 -11.48 6.41 -4.90
CA ALA A 169 -11.84 6.96 -6.21
C ALA A 169 -12.91 6.10 -6.93
N GLN A 170 -12.90 4.79 -6.71
CA GLN A 170 -13.89 3.84 -7.23
C GLN A 170 -15.09 3.64 -6.29
N GLY A 171 -15.25 4.48 -5.27
CA GLY A 171 -16.46 4.59 -4.45
C GLY A 171 -16.48 3.74 -3.18
N VAL A 172 -15.40 3.02 -2.88
CA VAL A 172 -15.28 2.16 -1.70
C VAL A 172 -15.48 2.97 -0.40
N ASP A 173 -16.20 2.37 0.56
CA ASP A 173 -16.46 2.96 1.88
C ASP A 173 -15.30 2.75 2.86
N THR A 174 -15.30 3.51 3.96
CA THR A 174 -14.19 3.50 4.92
C THR A 174 -13.96 2.13 5.56
N ASP A 175 -15.02 1.40 5.93
CA ASP A 175 -14.85 0.10 6.59
C ASP A 175 -14.23 -0.93 5.64
N THR A 176 -14.59 -0.89 4.36
CA THR A 176 -13.94 -1.70 3.33
C THR A 176 -12.49 -1.26 3.09
N LEU A 177 -12.13 0.02 3.25
CA LEU A 177 -10.73 0.46 3.22
C LEU A 177 -9.90 -0.23 4.32
N PHE A 178 -10.44 -0.31 5.55
CA PHE A 178 -9.76 -1.00 6.66
C PHE A 178 -9.64 -2.51 6.42
N GLU A 179 -10.71 -3.17 5.97
CA GLU A 179 -10.65 -4.61 5.69
C GLU A 179 -9.67 -4.91 4.54
N THR A 180 -9.68 -4.09 3.50
CA THR A 180 -8.70 -4.20 2.40
C THR A 180 -7.27 -4.01 2.91
N ALA A 181 -7.03 -3.03 3.78
CA ALA A 181 -5.71 -2.80 4.36
C ALA A 181 -5.23 -3.98 5.22
N LYS A 182 -6.11 -4.57 6.04
CA LYS A 182 -5.82 -5.78 6.82
C LYS A 182 -5.41 -6.95 5.91
N LEU A 183 -6.17 -7.19 4.85
CA LEU A 183 -5.91 -8.29 3.92
C LEU A 183 -4.66 -8.05 3.06
N VAL A 184 -4.42 -6.82 2.61
CA VAL A 184 -3.22 -6.48 1.84
C VAL A 184 -1.96 -6.53 2.70
N ASN A 185 -2.02 -6.08 3.96
CA ASN A 185 -0.93 -6.24 4.92
C ASN A 185 -0.56 -7.70 5.13
N HIS A 186 -1.52 -8.64 5.04
CA HIS A 186 -1.21 -10.07 5.08
C HIS A 186 -0.30 -10.52 3.94
N PHE A 187 -0.50 -10.03 2.72
CA PHE A 187 0.37 -10.39 1.60
C PHE A 187 1.75 -9.71 1.67
N TRP A 188 1.83 -8.49 2.21
CA TRP A 188 3.09 -7.76 2.35
C TRP A 188 3.89 -8.16 3.60
N TYR A 189 3.22 -8.60 4.66
CA TYR A 189 3.79 -8.97 5.96
C TYR A 189 3.24 -10.32 6.43
N PRO A 190 3.53 -11.41 5.71
CA PRO A 190 2.91 -12.72 5.95
C PRO A 190 3.24 -13.28 7.34
N SER A 191 4.49 -13.18 7.79
CA SER A 191 4.91 -13.67 9.11
C SER A 191 4.21 -12.90 10.23
N GLN A 192 4.17 -11.57 10.12
CA GLN A 192 3.53 -10.71 11.12
C GLN A 192 2.02 -10.95 11.19
N SER A 193 1.38 -11.17 10.05
CA SER A 193 -0.05 -11.48 9.99
C SER A 193 -0.36 -12.86 10.55
N GLN A 194 0.54 -13.83 10.36
CA GLN A 194 0.45 -15.15 10.99
C GLN A 194 0.58 -15.07 12.51
N GLU A 195 1.53 -14.28 13.02
CA GLU A 195 1.68 -14.05 14.47
C GLU A 195 0.46 -13.33 15.05
N LEU A 196 -0.02 -12.27 14.39
CA LEU A 196 -1.24 -11.60 14.79
C LEU A 196 -2.42 -12.59 14.88
N ALA A 197 -2.58 -13.45 13.88
CA ALA A 197 -3.60 -14.49 13.90
C ALA A 197 -3.44 -15.42 15.11
N LEU A 198 -2.24 -15.97 15.34
CA LEU A 198 -1.97 -16.84 16.49
C LEU A 198 -2.27 -16.16 17.84
N TYR A 199 -1.90 -14.89 17.98
CA TYR A 199 -2.18 -14.10 19.18
C TYR A 199 -3.68 -14.01 19.48
N TYR A 200 -4.52 -13.67 18.49
CA TYR A 200 -5.97 -13.57 18.68
C TYR A 200 -6.62 -14.93 18.88
N GLN A 201 -6.10 -15.98 18.22
CA GLN A 201 -6.58 -17.33 18.44
C GLN A 201 -6.35 -17.76 19.90
N ALA A 202 -5.17 -17.49 20.44
CA ALA A 202 -4.83 -17.87 21.80
C ALA A 202 -5.57 -17.03 22.86
N GLN A 203 -5.70 -15.72 22.62
CA GLN A 203 -6.33 -14.78 23.56
C GLN A 203 -7.86 -14.80 23.56
N ARG A 204 -8.46 -14.99 22.38
CA ARG A 204 -9.91 -14.78 22.16
C ARG A 204 -10.59 -15.91 21.40
N GLY A 205 -9.86 -16.95 20.98
CA GLY A 205 -10.41 -18.01 20.12
C GLY A 205 -10.86 -17.51 18.74
N GLN A 206 -10.33 -16.38 18.28
CA GLN A 206 -10.75 -15.71 17.05
C GLN A 206 -9.82 -16.04 15.88
N ASP A 207 -10.40 -16.55 14.79
CA ASP A 207 -9.71 -16.70 13.50
C ASP A 207 -9.37 -15.32 12.87
N PHE A 208 -8.40 -15.27 11.94
CA PHE A 208 -7.91 -14.01 11.34
C PHE A 208 -9.03 -13.21 10.66
N ALA A 209 -9.96 -13.92 10.01
CA ALA A 209 -11.14 -13.32 9.39
C ALA A 209 -12.03 -12.61 10.42
N ALA A 210 -12.08 -13.08 11.67
CA ALA A 210 -12.91 -12.51 12.74
C ALA A 210 -12.22 -11.36 13.51
N ILE A 211 -10.93 -11.10 13.29
CA ILE A 211 -10.24 -9.95 13.89
C ILE A 211 -10.80 -8.66 13.27
N PRO A 212 -11.31 -7.70 14.07
CA PRO A 212 -11.80 -6.44 13.54
C PRO A 212 -10.72 -5.71 12.74
N ALA A 213 -11.02 -5.28 11.51
CA ALA A 213 -10.05 -4.67 10.61
C ALA A 213 -9.27 -3.51 11.22
N ARG A 214 -10.01 -2.58 11.85
CA ARG A 214 -9.43 -1.42 12.54
C ARG A 214 -8.46 -1.82 13.65
N GLU A 215 -8.73 -2.91 14.39
CA GLU A 215 -7.81 -3.44 15.42
C GLU A 215 -6.60 -4.11 14.77
N ALA A 216 -6.81 -4.87 13.68
CA ALA A 216 -5.74 -5.61 13.00
C ALA A 216 -4.68 -4.73 12.35
N VAL A 217 -5.01 -3.50 12.00
CA VAL A 217 -4.09 -2.53 11.37
C VAL A 217 -3.77 -1.33 12.27
N SER A 218 -4.18 -1.36 13.54
CA SER A 218 -4.01 -0.23 14.45
C SER A 218 -2.56 -0.05 14.91
N ALA A 219 -2.28 1.10 15.52
CA ALA A 219 -1.01 1.34 16.18
C ALA A 219 -0.72 0.27 17.25
N GLU A 220 -1.72 -0.09 18.06
CA GLU A 220 -1.59 -1.01 19.19
C GLU A 220 -1.30 -2.46 18.79
N ARG A 221 -1.54 -2.84 17.53
CA ARG A 221 -1.37 -4.22 17.06
C ARG A 221 -0.39 -4.38 15.93
N PHE A 222 -0.25 -3.37 15.08
CA PHE A 222 0.44 -3.51 13.80
C PHE A 222 1.33 -2.31 13.46
N SER A 223 1.63 -1.42 14.41
CA SER A 223 2.86 -0.60 14.35
C SER A 223 4.08 -1.42 14.76
N SER A 224 5.29 -0.86 14.69
CA SER A 224 6.49 -1.51 15.24
C SER A 224 6.29 -1.87 16.72
N ASP A 225 5.93 -0.89 17.55
CA ASP A 225 5.80 -1.09 18.99
C ASP A 225 4.61 -2.00 19.34
N GLY A 226 3.50 -1.88 18.58
CA GLY A 226 2.32 -2.70 18.78
C GLY A 226 2.54 -4.15 18.37
N PHE A 227 3.22 -4.37 17.24
CA PHE A 227 3.56 -5.71 16.78
C PHE A 227 4.62 -6.36 17.67
N ASP A 228 5.61 -5.62 18.17
CA ASP A 228 6.60 -6.13 19.12
C ASP A 228 5.93 -6.67 20.39
N GLN A 229 4.84 -6.04 20.86
CA GLN A 229 4.06 -6.57 21.98
C GLN A 229 3.36 -7.89 21.65
N VAL A 230 2.81 -8.02 20.44
CA VAL A 230 2.20 -9.27 19.94
C VAL A 230 3.26 -10.38 19.88
N HIS A 231 4.41 -10.09 19.27
CA HIS A 231 5.52 -11.03 19.14
C HIS A 231 6.04 -11.50 20.51
N ASN A 232 6.32 -10.55 21.40
CA ASN A 232 6.84 -10.86 22.74
C ASN A 232 5.83 -11.66 23.58
N TRP A 233 4.52 -11.40 23.41
CA TRP A 233 3.51 -12.20 24.08
C TRP A 233 3.53 -13.66 23.61
N LEU A 234 3.65 -13.91 22.31
CA LEU A 234 3.77 -15.27 21.75
C LEU A 234 5.08 -15.97 22.13
N ALA A 235 6.15 -15.22 22.36
CA ALA A 235 7.43 -15.81 22.75
C ALA A 235 7.42 -16.40 24.17
N VAL A 236 6.48 -15.98 25.02
CA VAL A 236 6.42 -16.36 26.44
C VAL A 236 5.14 -17.08 26.86
N ASN A 237 4.19 -17.31 25.93
CA ASN A 237 2.93 -18.06 26.13
C ASN A 237 2.77 -19.13 25.06
#